data_AF-A0A3L7XIW3-F1
#
_entry.id   AF-A0A3L7XIW3-F1
#
_cell.length_a   1.000
_cell.length_b   1.000
_cell.length_c   1.000
_cell.angle_alpha   90.00
_cell.angle_beta   90.00
_cell.angle_gamma   90.00
#
_symmetry.space_group_name_H-M   'P 1'
#
loop_
_entity.id
_entity.type
_entity.pdbx_description
1 polymer ?
#
loop_
_entity_poly.entity_id
_entity_poly.type
_entity_poly.pdbx_seq_one_letter_code
_entity_poly.pdbx_strand_id
1 'polypeptide(L)'
;MARTAAVTWIDRAASFVAVASGAWRIDGVTPVLGESLPNAARLSILEGLVSSHDATWALTQDERRAIFEDRSAHIARSMPHLPAIARRLHHGRDLGEPFDFLTWFEFAPADAAAFEELLGQLRATEEWRYVDREVDVRVTREVPAER
;
A
#
# COMPACT_ATOMS: atom_id res chain seq x y z
N MET A 1 -11.49 2.95 -22.62
CA MET A 1 -12.24 4.23 -22.75
C MET A 1 -12.43 4.79 -21.34
N ALA A 2 -11.89 5.97 -21.02
CA ALA A 2 -11.89 6.54 -19.67
C ALA A 2 -12.94 7.65 -19.51
N ARG A 3 -13.70 7.64 -18.42
CA ARG A 3 -14.47 8.79 -17.92
C ARG A 3 -14.47 8.84 -16.38
N THR A 4 -14.14 10.02 -15.89
CA THR A 4 -14.24 10.71 -14.59
C THR A 4 -14.92 10.02 -13.39
N ALA A 5 -14.33 10.19 -12.20
CA ALA A 5 -15.05 10.19 -10.93
C ALA A 5 -14.55 11.30 -9.99
N ALA A 6 -15.50 11.98 -9.36
CA ALA A 6 -15.30 13.00 -8.33
C ALA A 6 -14.67 12.37 -7.07
N VAL A 7 -13.72 13.07 -6.46
CA VAL A 7 -13.19 12.74 -5.13
C VAL A 7 -14.24 13.15 -4.10
N THR A 8 -15.18 12.27 -3.81
CA THR A 8 -15.85 12.26 -2.51
C THR A 8 -14.89 11.59 -1.52
N TRP A 9 -14.44 12.34 -0.51
CA TRP A 9 -13.81 11.80 0.68
C TRP A 9 -14.74 10.72 1.26
N ILE A 10 -14.39 9.45 1.06
CA ILE A 10 -15.05 8.31 1.69
C ILE A 10 -13.92 7.44 2.22
N ASP A 11 -13.73 7.51 3.52
CA ASP A 11 -12.99 6.51 4.29
C ASP A 11 -13.72 5.17 4.14
N ARG A 12 -13.33 4.39 3.11
CA ARG A 12 -13.78 3.01 2.95
C ARG A 12 -12.68 2.12 3.47
N ALA A 13 -12.94 1.50 4.61
CA ALA A 13 -12.25 0.31 5.03
C ALA A 13 -12.20 -0.68 3.87
N ALA A 14 -11.01 -1.20 3.57
CA ALA A 14 -10.81 -2.25 2.58
C ALA A 14 -10.01 -3.37 3.22
N SER A 15 -10.46 -4.60 3.03
CA SER A 15 -9.75 -5.79 3.49
C SER A 15 -9.01 -6.43 2.33
N PHE A 16 -7.72 -6.70 2.54
CA PHE A 16 -6.83 -7.36 1.61
C PHE A 16 -6.67 -8.81 2.04
N VAL A 17 -7.33 -9.72 1.34
CA VAL A 17 -7.50 -11.10 1.80
C VAL A 17 -6.80 -12.06 0.85
N ALA A 18 -5.91 -12.90 1.39
CA ALA A 18 -5.40 -14.06 0.70
C ALA A 18 -6.53 -15.06 0.45
N VAL A 19 -6.79 -15.39 -0.81
CA VAL A 19 -7.93 -16.23 -1.22
C VAL A 19 -7.48 -17.36 -2.14
N ALA A 20 -8.33 -18.38 -2.34
CA ALA A 20 -8.08 -19.42 -3.34
C ALA A 20 -8.27 -18.90 -4.77
N SER A 21 -9.15 -17.92 -4.96
CA SER A 21 -9.46 -17.28 -6.24
C SER A 21 -9.74 -15.79 -6.02
N GLY A 22 -8.98 -14.93 -6.71
CA GLY A 22 -9.11 -13.48 -6.63
C GLY A 22 -8.59 -12.83 -7.91
N ALA A 23 -8.99 -11.58 -8.15
CA ALA A 23 -8.63 -10.84 -9.37
C ALA A 23 -7.12 -10.59 -9.51
N TRP A 24 -6.37 -10.72 -8.42
CA TRP A 24 -4.94 -10.47 -8.36
C TRP A 24 -4.20 -11.78 -8.11
N ARG A 25 -3.28 -12.14 -9.01
CA ARG A 25 -2.29 -13.19 -8.75
C ARG A 25 -1.14 -12.57 -7.98
N ILE A 26 -0.70 -13.24 -6.92
CA ILE A 26 0.50 -12.85 -6.18
C ILE A 26 1.72 -13.38 -6.94
N ASP A 27 2.60 -12.48 -7.33
CA ASP A 27 3.87 -12.76 -8.02
C ASP A 27 4.99 -13.07 -7.03
N GLY A 28 4.97 -12.42 -5.87
CA GLY A 28 5.96 -12.60 -4.84
C GLY A 28 5.61 -11.87 -3.56
N VAL A 29 6.10 -12.40 -2.45
CA VAL A 29 6.06 -11.80 -1.12
C VAL A 29 7.50 -11.73 -0.66
N THR A 30 8.03 -10.52 -0.49
CA THR A 30 9.44 -10.30 -0.14
C THR A 30 9.54 -9.47 1.12
N PRO A 31 10.17 -9.98 2.20
CA PRO A 31 10.45 -9.15 3.36
C PRO A 31 11.49 -8.10 2.98
N VAL A 32 11.17 -6.83 3.24
CA VAL A 32 12.14 -5.73 3.11
C VAL A 32 12.77 -5.46 4.47
N LEU A 33 11.94 -5.43 5.52
CA LEU A 33 12.36 -5.32 6.91
C LEU A 33 11.43 -6.13 7.82
N GLY A 34 12.01 -6.81 8.81
CA GLY A 34 11.25 -7.59 9.80
C GLY A 34 10.65 -8.89 9.24
N GLU A 35 9.63 -9.40 9.93
CA GLU A 35 8.98 -10.68 9.59
C GLU A 35 8.12 -10.54 8.32
N SER A 36 8.27 -11.50 7.41
CA SER A 36 7.47 -11.58 6.18
C SER A 36 6.01 -11.97 6.44
N LEU A 37 5.23 -12.05 5.36
CA LEU A 37 3.88 -12.64 5.37
C LEU A 37 3.92 -14.06 4.81
N PRO A 38 2.97 -14.94 5.19
CA PRO A 38 2.82 -16.23 4.54
C PRO A 38 2.58 -16.08 3.03
N ASN A 39 3.19 -16.96 2.24
CA ASN A 39 2.92 -17.01 0.80
C ASN A 39 1.44 -17.35 0.54
N ALA A 40 0.85 -16.66 -0.43
CA ALA A 40 -0.49 -16.91 -0.92
C ALA A 40 -0.50 -16.85 -2.45
N ALA A 41 -1.44 -17.54 -3.09
CA ALA A 41 -1.53 -17.57 -4.54
C ALA A 41 -2.30 -16.35 -5.11
N ARG A 42 -3.34 -15.90 -4.40
CA ARG A 42 -4.26 -14.87 -4.87
C ARG A 42 -4.61 -13.88 -3.78
N LEU A 43 -4.89 -12.65 -4.22
CA LEU A 43 -5.38 -11.56 -3.39
C LEU A 43 -6.75 -11.10 -3.89
N SER A 44 -7.68 -10.88 -2.95
CA SER A 44 -8.93 -10.15 -3.19
C SER A 44 -8.95 -8.91 -2.33
N ILE A 45 -9.46 -7.81 -2.90
CA ILE A 45 -9.71 -6.57 -2.19
C ILE A 45 -11.21 -6.50 -1.98
N LEU A 46 -11.65 -6.55 -0.73
CA LEU A 46 -13.06 -6.46 -0.34
C LEU A 46 -13.32 -5.07 0.22
N GLU A 47 -14.41 -4.44 -0.21
CA GLU A 47 -14.90 -3.20 0.38
C GLU A 47 -15.60 -3.54 1.71
N GLY A 48 -15.15 -2.95 2.82
CA GLY A 48 -15.60 -3.25 4.19
C GLY A 48 -14.47 -3.74 5.10
N LEU A 49 -14.71 -3.69 6.42
CA LEU A 49 -13.75 -4.09 7.45
C LEU A 49 -14.03 -5.53 7.91
N VAL A 50 -13.00 -6.39 7.90
CA VAL A 50 -13.00 -7.69 8.59
C VAL A 50 -12.05 -7.56 9.78
N SER A 51 -12.58 -7.49 11.00
CA SER A 51 -11.80 -7.19 12.21
C SER A 51 -11.16 -8.44 12.84
N SER A 52 -9.90 -8.32 13.27
CA SER A 52 -9.36 -9.00 14.45
C SER A 52 -8.44 -8.06 15.26
N HIS A 53 -8.40 -8.21 16.58
CA HIS A 53 -8.16 -7.18 17.62
C HIS A 53 -6.70 -6.81 18.02
N ASP A 54 -6.65 -5.68 18.76
CA ASP A 54 -5.81 -5.21 19.91
C ASP A 54 -4.48 -4.44 19.73
N ALA A 55 -4.34 -3.36 20.53
CA ALA A 55 -3.57 -2.12 20.29
C ALA A 55 -2.37 -1.84 21.24
N THR A 56 -1.44 -0.91 20.87
CA THR A 56 -0.73 0.11 21.73
C THR A 56 0.31 0.98 20.95
N TRP A 57 0.59 2.22 21.42
CA TRP A 57 1.08 3.43 20.69
C TRP A 57 2.44 4.04 21.14
N ALA A 58 3.09 4.88 20.30
CA ALA A 58 4.29 5.67 20.69
C ALA A 58 4.52 7.08 20.06
N LEU A 59 3.65 7.68 19.24
CA LEU A 59 3.85 9.05 18.70
C LEU A 59 2.53 9.84 18.56
N THR A 60 2.59 11.17 18.71
CA THR A 60 1.44 12.06 18.46
C THR A 60 1.19 12.28 16.96
N GLN A 61 -0.03 12.67 16.58
CA GLN A 61 -0.43 12.84 15.17
C GLN A 61 0.32 13.98 14.47
N ASP A 62 0.64 15.06 15.19
CA ASP A 62 1.40 16.20 14.64
C ASP A 62 2.86 15.82 14.36
N GLU A 63 3.49 15.04 15.24
CA GLU A 63 4.86 14.54 15.03
C GLU A 63 4.93 13.64 13.79
N ARG A 64 3.91 12.79 13.58
CA ARG A 64 3.81 11.95 12.37
C ARG A 64 3.64 12.78 11.10
N ARG A 65 2.81 13.84 11.13
CA ARG A 65 2.58 14.70 9.96
C ARG A 65 3.83 15.47 9.54
N ALA A 66 4.61 15.98 10.50
CA ALA A 66 5.86 16.69 10.23
C ALA A 66 6.95 15.77 9.64
N ILE A 67 6.97 14.49 10.01
CA ILE A 67 7.85 13.49 9.40
C ILE A 67 7.40 13.19 7.96
N PHE A 68 6.11 12.91 7.79
CA PHE A 68 5.51 12.48 6.52
C PHE A 68 5.70 13.52 5.41
N GLU A 69 5.31 14.78 5.64
CA GLU A 69 5.34 15.77 4.56
C GLU A 69 6.49 16.78 4.70
N ASP A 70 6.66 17.41 5.86
CA ASP A 70 7.60 18.54 5.97
C ASP A 70 9.06 18.10 5.83
N ARG A 71 9.40 16.91 6.34
CA ARG A 71 10.77 16.36 6.28
C ARG A 71 10.99 15.37 5.14
N SER A 72 9.98 14.57 4.81
CA SER A 72 10.14 13.50 3.81
C SER A 72 9.57 13.87 2.45
N ALA A 73 8.77 14.93 2.37
CA ALA A 73 8.12 15.39 1.14
C ALA A 73 7.38 14.26 0.43
N HIS A 74 6.72 13.39 1.21
CA HIS A 74 6.19 12.13 0.75
C HIS A 74 5.13 12.33 -0.35
N ILE A 75 4.29 13.35 -0.25
CA ILE A 75 3.34 13.73 -1.31
C ILE A 75 4.11 14.33 -2.49
N ALA A 76 4.94 15.35 -2.25
CA ALA A 76 5.64 16.07 -3.33
C ALA A 76 6.55 15.17 -4.18
N ARG A 77 7.29 14.23 -3.57
CA ARG A 77 8.15 13.25 -4.26
C ARG A 77 7.36 12.27 -5.12
N SER A 78 6.12 11.96 -4.75
CA SER A 78 5.25 11.10 -5.54
C SER A 78 4.64 11.79 -6.77
N MET A 79 4.58 13.14 -6.78
CA MET A 79 3.89 13.90 -7.83
C MET A 79 4.41 13.70 -9.25
N PRO A 80 5.73 13.60 -9.52
CA PRO A 80 6.23 13.35 -10.88
C PRO A 80 5.79 11.99 -11.45
N HIS A 81 5.39 11.05 -10.60
CA HIS A 81 4.94 9.71 -10.99
C HIS A 81 3.42 9.65 -11.19
N LEU A 82 2.69 10.75 -10.95
CA LEU A 82 1.27 10.86 -11.25
C LEU A 82 1.06 11.40 -12.67
N PRO A 83 0.05 10.91 -13.42
CA PRO A 83 -0.97 9.93 -13.04
C PRO A 83 -0.57 8.47 -13.28
N ALA A 84 0.67 8.19 -13.69
CA ALA A 84 1.12 6.86 -14.12
C ALA A 84 1.03 5.81 -13.00
N ILE A 85 1.22 6.23 -11.74
CA ILE A 85 1.13 5.38 -10.56
C ILE A 85 -0.07 5.79 -9.71
N ALA A 86 -1.16 5.02 -9.77
CA ALA A 86 -2.31 5.23 -8.90
C ALA A 86 -1.98 4.73 -7.49
N ARG A 87 -2.29 5.53 -6.46
CA ARG A 87 -1.98 5.22 -5.06
C ARG A 87 -3.21 5.24 -4.17
N ARG A 88 -3.34 4.23 -3.31
CA ARG A 88 -4.24 4.21 -2.16
C ARG A 88 -3.45 3.93 -0.89
N LEU A 89 -3.85 4.57 0.22
CA LEU A 89 -3.27 4.40 1.54
C LEU A 89 -4.40 4.03 2.51
N HIS A 90 -4.22 2.96 3.26
CA HIS A 90 -5.14 2.51 4.29
C HIS A 90 -4.44 2.53 5.64
N HIS A 91 -5.13 2.99 6.68
CA HIS A 91 -4.62 3.02 8.06
C HIS A 91 -5.08 1.75 8.80
N GLY A 92 -4.12 0.93 9.23
CA GLY A 92 -4.36 -0.28 10.02
C GLY A 92 -4.14 -0.08 11.53
N ARG A 93 -3.35 0.93 11.91
CA ARG A 93 -2.93 1.14 13.30
C ARG A 93 -4.10 1.29 14.27
N ASP A 94 -5.06 2.16 13.95
CA ASP A 94 -6.26 2.40 14.79
C ASP A 94 -7.20 1.19 14.85
N LEU A 95 -6.95 0.16 14.03
CA LEU A 95 -7.75 -1.05 13.91
C LEU A 95 -7.12 -2.25 14.65
N GLY A 96 -5.93 -2.10 15.23
CA GLY A 96 -5.20 -3.21 15.88
C GLY A 96 -4.52 -4.16 14.90
N GLU A 97 -4.33 -3.74 13.64
CA GLU A 97 -3.68 -4.55 12.63
C GLU A 97 -2.16 -4.69 12.87
N PRO A 98 -1.52 -5.77 12.40
CA PRO A 98 -0.07 -5.96 12.55
C PRO A 98 0.79 -5.01 11.70
N PHE A 99 0.17 -4.18 10.88
CA PHE A 99 0.82 -3.10 10.12
C PHE A 99 0.06 -1.79 10.33
N ASP A 100 0.82 -0.70 10.47
CA ASP A 100 0.24 0.63 10.64
C ASP A 100 -0.46 1.15 9.38
N PHE A 101 0.06 0.73 8.23
CA PHE A 101 -0.36 1.20 6.92
C PHE A 101 -0.37 0.04 5.93
N LEU A 102 -1.33 0.08 5.01
CA LEU A 102 -1.27 -0.66 3.77
C LEU A 102 -1.23 0.35 2.62
N THR A 103 -0.12 0.35 1.88
CA THR A 103 0.06 1.18 0.69
C THR A 103 -0.17 0.33 -0.56
N TRP A 104 -1.06 0.80 -1.42
CA TRP A 104 -1.45 0.10 -2.64
C TRP A 104 -1.12 0.95 -3.86
N PHE A 105 -0.37 0.37 -4.79
CA PHE A 105 0.07 1.03 -6.01
C PHE A 105 -0.36 0.22 -7.24
N GLU A 106 -0.95 0.89 -8.22
CA GLU A 106 -1.25 0.31 -9.53
C GLU A 106 -0.53 1.12 -10.60
N PHE A 107 0.18 0.44 -11.49
CA PHE A 107 0.94 1.05 -12.57
C PHE A 107 1.01 0.10 -13.76
N ALA A 108 1.26 0.63 -14.96
CA ALA A 108 1.45 -0.20 -16.14
C ALA A 108 2.83 -0.89 -16.08
N PRO A 109 3.03 -2.05 -16.74
CA PRO A 109 4.33 -2.73 -16.75
C PRO A 109 5.50 -1.86 -17.22
N ALA A 110 5.23 -0.88 -18.10
CA ALA A 110 6.23 0.08 -18.59
C ALA A 110 6.77 1.02 -17.49
N ASP A 111 5.99 1.25 -16.44
CA ASP A 111 6.33 2.18 -15.35
C ASP A 111 7.00 1.47 -14.16
N ALA A 112 7.25 0.15 -14.26
CA ALA A 112 7.84 -0.64 -13.18
C ALA A 112 9.19 -0.08 -12.72
N ALA A 113 10.05 0.35 -13.64
CA ALA A 113 11.34 0.93 -13.30
C ALA A 113 11.21 2.26 -12.51
N ALA A 114 10.24 3.10 -12.91
CA ALA A 114 9.96 4.36 -12.21
C ALA A 114 9.37 4.10 -10.81
N PHE A 115 8.59 3.03 -10.65
CA PHE A 115 8.09 2.62 -9.34
C PHE A 115 9.22 2.14 -8.41
N GLU A 116 10.15 1.31 -8.91
CA GLU A 116 11.31 0.90 -8.12
C GLU A 116 12.18 2.09 -7.70
N GLU A 117 12.36 3.06 -8.59
CA GLU A 117 13.06 4.31 -8.27
C GLU A 117 12.37 5.06 -7.13
N LEU A 118 11.04 5.22 -7.21
CA LEU A 118 10.25 5.86 -6.16
C LEU A 118 10.40 5.13 -4.81
N LEU A 119 10.31 3.80 -4.78
CA LEU A 119 10.51 3.02 -3.55
C LEU A 119 11.92 3.23 -2.97
N GLY A 120 12.94 3.21 -3.83
CA GLY A 120 14.32 3.49 -3.42
C GLY A 120 14.48 4.89 -2.81
N GLN A 121 13.85 5.90 -3.41
CA GLN A 121 13.87 7.28 -2.89
C GLN A 121 13.14 7.39 -1.54
N LEU A 122 11.99 6.73 -1.37
CA LEU A 122 11.23 6.73 -0.11
C LEU A 122 12.00 6.01 1.01
N ARG A 123 12.60 4.86 0.72
CA ARG A 123 13.41 4.08 1.67
C ARG A 123 14.72 4.78 2.08
N ALA A 124 15.16 5.78 1.33
CA ALA A 124 16.33 6.60 1.64
C ALA A 124 16.01 7.82 2.54
N THR A 125 14.73 8.07 2.85
CA THR A 125 14.33 9.23 3.68
C THR A 125 14.58 9.03 5.17
N GLU A 126 14.53 10.11 5.95
CA GLU A 126 14.57 10.05 7.41
C GLU A 126 13.35 9.31 7.99
N GLU A 127 12.17 9.45 7.37
CA GLU A 127 10.96 8.71 7.75
C GLU A 127 11.19 7.20 7.81
N TRP A 128 12.02 6.68 6.89
CA TRP A 128 12.33 5.25 6.82
C TRP A 128 13.02 4.71 8.09
N ARG A 129 13.67 5.56 8.88
CA ARG A 129 14.30 5.15 10.16
C ARG A 129 13.30 4.71 11.22
N TYR A 130 12.02 5.04 11.04
CA TYR A 130 10.95 4.70 11.96
C TYR A 130 10.13 3.50 11.47
N VAL A 131 10.48 2.91 10.33
CA VAL A 131 9.87 1.66 9.84
C VAL A 131 10.62 0.50 10.46
N ASP A 132 9.89 -0.38 11.16
CA ASP A 132 10.41 -1.59 11.78
C ASP A 132 9.99 -2.87 11.02
N ARG A 133 8.93 -2.77 10.21
CA ARG A 133 8.43 -3.86 9.37
C ARG A 133 7.90 -3.36 8.02
N GLU A 134 8.43 -3.94 6.93
CA GLU A 134 7.92 -3.73 5.56
C GLU A 134 7.96 -5.05 4.79
N VAL A 135 6.88 -5.35 4.07
CA VAL A 135 6.77 -6.49 3.17
C VAL A 135 6.28 -6.01 1.81
N ASP A 136 7.06 -6.29 0.76
CA ASP A 136 6.67 -6.04 -0.62
C ASP A 136 5.85 -7.22 -1.14
N VAL A 137 4.58 -6.97 -1.45
CA VAL A 137 3.69 -7.95 -2.10
C VAL A 137 3.43 -7.50 -3.53
N ARG A 138 4.02 -8.20 -4.50
CA ARG A 138 3.82 -7.90 -5.92
C ARG A 138 2.68 -8.72 -6.47
N VAL A 139 1.80 -8.06 -7.22
CA VAL A 139 0.60 -8.67 -7.77
C VAL A 139 0.36 -8.23 -9.21
N THR A 140 -0.19 -9.14 -10.00
CA THR A 140 -0.62 -8.89 -11.36
C THR A 140 -2.13 -9.09 -11.45
N ARG A 141 -2.83 -8.15 -12.07
CA ARG A 141 -4.26 -8.30 -12.35
C ARG A 141 -4.43 -9.37 -13.43
N GLU A 142 -5.16 -10.43 -13.11
CA GLU A 142 -5.62 -11.37 -14.12
C GLU A 142 -7.00 -10.95 -14.61
N VAL A 143 -7.07 -10.61 -15.89
CA VAL A 143 -8.36 -10.45 -16.57
C VAL A 143 -8.87 -11.86 -16.87
N PRO A 144 -10.10 -12.23 -16.46
CA PRO A 144 -10.66 -13.51 -16.87
C PRO A 144 -10.67 -13.57 -18.40
N ALA A 145 -10.17 -14.65 -18.98
CA ALA A 145 -10.37 -14.91 -20.41
C ALA A 145 -11.89 -14.90 -20.67
N GLU A 146 -12.35 -14.01 -21.56
CA GLU A 146 -13.71 -14.06 -22.08
C GLU A 146 -13.93 -15.47 -22.65
N ARG A 147 -14.89 -16.21 -22.09
CA ARG A 147 -15.37 -17.48 -22.65
C ARG A 147 -16.55 -17.21 -23.57
#